data_AF-B7S3P6-F1
#
_entry.id   AF-B7S3P6-F1
#
_cell.length_a   1.000
_cell.length_b   1.000
_cell.length_c   1.000
_cell.angle_alpha   90.00
_cell.angle_beta   90.00
_cell.angle_gamma   90.00
#
_symmetry.space_group_name_H-M   'P 1'
#
loop_
_entity.id
_entity.type
_entity.pdbx_description
1 polymer ?
#
loop_
_entity_poly.entity_id
_entity_poly.type
_entity_poly.pdbx_seq_one_letter_code
_entity_poly.pdbx_strand_id
1 'polypeptide(L)'
;MIDVLQSCQPLQARTIQPTRKPRHHPTRADSVLRDFASNTSDKSYCDSKDPYRHIPLKPNQRVIHLTGKMGYNNKFQKDVEDRQREVIQKFPWLRNTSDAISHFKVPDHWLNYEPYQEHLQFLKDPTHESSTGGGWWFWKPAVILDVLKQLSPDDVLVYADYDQTNWWPGLAVFIEYMIQNPNIDWALTQMKFNEKDYTKQDVFEAYCGKPTKALQDSGQWRANLHIFRPTPRVIQFVKEWQRATEDYSAISDTESLIPNAPSFVEHRRDQSLLNLLLKCWFTSDEAKYVKMLDPCKGLYSNSRSKKTGKLNLHFVTLPSLKTPEELTLLEERRHSFWASHNRTVPKAVYQT
;
A
#
# COMPACT_ATOMS: atom_id res chain seq x y z
N MET A 1 49.45 -4.53 -42.58
CA MET A 1 50.63 -5.30 -42.12
C MET A 1 51.49 -4.38 -41.28
N ILE A 2 52.09 -4.94 -40.23
CA ILE A 2 52.97 -4.36 -39.21
C ILE A 2 52.25 -4.04 -37.89
N ASP A 3 52.43 -4.99 -36.98
CA ASP A 3 52.25 -4.97 -35.54
C ASP A 3 52.95 -3.81 -34.84
N VAL A 4 52.34 -3.31 -33.77
CA VAL A 4 53.09 -2.95 -32.55
C VAL A 4 52.34 -3.46 -31.34
N LEU A 5 52.85 -4.56 -30.79
CA LEU A 5 52.60 -5.05 -29.45
C LEU A 5 53.08 -4.01 -28.42
N GLN A 6 52.21 -3.61 -27.49
CA GLN A 6 52.63 -3.03 -26.22
C GLN A 6 52.04 -3.81 -25.04
N SER A 7 52.97 -4.49 -24.39
CA SER A 7 52.99 -5.11 -23.05
C SER A 7 51.88 -4.70 -22.07
N CYS A 8 51.10 -5.70 -21.65
CA CYS A 8 50.42 -5.71 -20.35
C CYS A 8 51.45 -5.81 -19.20
N GLN A 9 51.45 -4.83 -18.29
CA GLN A 9 51.99 -5.03 -16.94
C GLN A 9 50.85 -5.46 -16.00
N PRO A 10 51.03 -6.48 -15.14
CA PRO A 10 50.03 -6.84 -14.15
C PRO A 10 50.04 -5.82 -13.00
N LEU A 11 48.90 -5.17 -12.76
CA LEU A 11 48.67 -4.36 -11.57
C LEU A 11 48.77 -5.25 -10.32
N GLN A 12 49.68 -4.88 -9.42
CA GLN A 12 49.89 -5.54 -8.13
C GLN A 12 48.59 -5.57 -7.32
N ALA A 13 48.24 -6.76 -6.83
CA ALA A 13 47.15 -6.98 -5.89
C ALA A 13 47.39 -6.15 -4.61
N ARG A 14 46.61 -5.09 -4.41
CA ARG A 14 46.50 -4.45 -3.09
C ARG A 14 45.64 -5.32 -2.22
N THR A 15 46.27 -5.93 -1.21
CA THR A 15 45.59 -6.62 -0.11
C THR A 15 44.77 -5.60 0.67
N ILE A 16 43.48 -5.49 0.36
CA ILE A 16 42.53 -4.70 1.13
C ILE A 16 42.28 -5.46 2.43
N GLN A 17 42.79 -4.94 3.55
CA GLN A 17 42.43 -5.41 4.87
C GLN A 17 40.90 -5.30 5.06
N PRO A 18 40.24 -6.27 5.72
CA PRO A 18 38.80 -6.27 5.86
C PRO A 18 38.34 -5.07 6.69
N THR A 19 37.88 -4.02 6.02
CA THR A 19 37.17 -2.93 6.66
C THR A 19 35.90 -3.49 7.28
N ARG A 20 35.76 -3.30 8.60
CA ARG A 20 34.62 -3.70 9.44
C ARG A 20 33.30 -3.72 8.66
N LYS A 21 32.62 -4.86 8.65
CA LYS A 21 31.22 -4.99 8.24
C LYS A 21 30.39 -3.84 8.83
N PRO A 22 29.54 -3.14 8.05
CA PRO A 22 28.59 -2.21 8.61
C PRO A 22 27.73 -2.97 9.62
N ARG A 23 27.77 -2.56 10.89
CA ARG A 23 26.83 -3.07 11.89
C ARG A 23 25.48 -2.43 11.60
N HIS A 24 24.68 -3.05 10.73
CA HIS A 24 23.24 -2.88 10.81
C HIS A 24 22.76 -3.67 12.03
N HIS A 25 22.79 -3.02 13.19
CA HIS A 25 22.00 -3.49 14.30
C HIS A 25 20.52 -3.39 13.89
N PRO A 26 19.73 -4.48 13.95
CA PRO A 26 18.29 -4.37 13.86
C PRO A 26 17.84 -3.56 15.08
N THR A 27 17.48 -2.29 14.86
CA THR A 27 16.88 -1.47 15.89
C THR A 27 15.60 -2.14 16.37
N ARG A 28 15.53 -2.30 17.68
CA ARG A 28 14.57 -3.05 18.47
C ARG A 28 13.13 -2.55 18.21
N ALA A 29 12.25 -3.46 17.81
CA ALA A 29 10.82 -3.21 17.54
C ALA A 29 9.99 -3.08 18.84
N ASP A 30 10.42 -2.22 19.78
CA ASP A 30 9.74 -2.00 21.07
C ASP A 30 9.08 -0.60 21.15
N SER A 31 8.54 -0.09 20.05
CA SER A 31 7.73 1.15 20.03
C SER A 31 6.26 0.85 19.70
N VAL A 32 5.64 -0.02 20.49
CA VAL A 32 4.18 -0.21 20.47
C VAL A 32 3.52 1.05 21.03
N LEU A 33 2.81 1.78 20.15
CA LEU A 33 1.76 2.78 20.38
C LEU A 33 1.69 3.34 21.81
N ARG A 34 2.33 4.49 22.05
CA ARG A 34 1.94 5.39 23.15
C ARG A 34 0.91 6.38 22.65
N ASP A 35 -0.21 6.46 23.34
CA ASP A 35 -1.25 7.47 23.11
C ASP A 35 -0.66 8.87 23.32
N PHE A 36 -0.32 9.55 22.23
CA PHE A 36 0.04 10.96 22.26
C PHE A 36 -1.22 11.80 22.05
N ALA A 37 -1.69 12.41 23.13
CA ALA A 37 -2.69 13.46 23.06
C ALA A 37 -2.11 14.67 22.30
N SER A 38 -2.68 14.97 21.15
CA SER A 38 -2.38 16.18 20.37
C SER A 38 -2.99 17.41 21.06
N ASN A 39 -2.16 18.22 21.71
CA ASN A 39 -2.47 19.59 22.09
C ASN A 39 -2.18 20.51 20.89
N THR A 40 -3.23 20.89 20.15
CA THR A 40 -3.37 22.13 19.36
C THR A 40 -4.63 21.97 18.53
N SER A 41 -5.74 22.52 19.03
CA SER A 41 -7.03 22.43 18.38
C SER A 41 -7.31 23.74 17.64
N ASP A 42 -6.82 23.85 16.41
CA ASP A 42 -7.40 24.78 15.45
C ASP A 42 -8.53 24.03 14.74
N LYS A 43 -9.77 24.24 15.20
CA LYS A 43 -10.93 23.35 15.00
C LYS A 43 -11.81 23.69 13.78
N SER A 44 -11.40 24.63 12.93
CA SER A 44 -12.30 25.20 11.89
C SER A 44 -12.94 24.17 10.95
N TYR A 45 -12.25 23.06 10.67
CA TYR A 45 -12.74 21.98 9.78
C TYR A 45 -13.70 21.00 10.48
N CYS A 46 -13.90 21.12 11.79
CA CYS A 46 -14.77 20.28 12.61
C CYS A 46 -16.14 20.89 12.90
N ASP A 47 -16.35 22.16 12.57
CA ASP A 47 -17.56 22.89 12.95
C ASP A 47 -18.78 22.56 12.07
N SER A 48 -18.56 21.92 10.92
CA SER A 48 -19.64 21.54 10.01
C SER A 48 -20.29 20.21 10.38
N LYS A 49 -21.63 20.23 10.49
CA LYS A 49 -22.47 19.03 10.67
C LYS A 49 -22.81 18.31 9.37
N ASP A 50 -22.39 18.87 8.22
CA ASP A 50 -22.63 18.25 6.92
C ASP A 50 -21.61 17.13 6.67
N PRO A 51 -22.06 15.85 6.61
CA PRO A 51 -21.18 14.71 6.38
C PRO A 51 -20.49 14.74 5.01
N TYR A 52 -21.04 15.45 4.03
CA TYR A 52 -20.50 15.54 2.69
C TYR A 52 -20.04 16.96 2.38
N ARG A 53 -19.65 17.76 3.36
CA ARG A 53 -19.30 19.16 3.13
C ARG A 53 -18.24 19.40 2.06
N HIS A 54 -18.28 20.60 1.49
CA HIS A 54 -17.21 21.11 0.63
C HIS A 54 -15.87 21.21 1.38
N ILE A 55 -14.80 21.03 0.62
CA ILE A 55 -13.42 21.20 1.07
C ILE A 55 -12.88 22.49 0.43
N PRO A 56 -12.22 23.39 1.19
CA PRO A 56 -11.66 24.62 0.65
C PRO A 56 -10.38 24.32 -0.16
N LEU A 57 -10.54 23.93 -1.42
CA LEU A 57 -9.44 23.60 -2.33
C LEU A 57 -8.85 24.86 -2.98
N LYS A 58 -7.52 24.91 -3.16
CA LYS A 58 -6.85 25.92 -4.01
C LYS A 58 -7.38 25.85 -5.45
N PRO A 59 -7.34 26.92 -6.27
CA PRO A 59 -7.95 26.97 -7.60
C PRO A 59 -7.67 25.80 -8.56
N ASN A 60 -6.49 25.20 -8.51
CA ASN A 60 -6.10 24.07 -9.37
C ASN A 60 -5.94 22.74 -8.61
N GLN A 61 -6.21 22.74 -7.30
CA GLN A 61 -6.10 21.54 -6.47
C GLN A 61 -7.35 20.67 -6.64
N ARG A 62 -7.14 19.38 -6.90
CA ARG A 62 -8.20 18.40 -7.07
C ARG A 62 -8.18 17.35 -5.96
N VAL A 63 -9.34 16.77 -5.70
CA VAL A 63 -9.47 15.54 -4.92
C VAL A 63 -10.05 14.49 -5.86
N ILE A 64 -9.35 13.38 -6.02
CA ILE A 64 -9.68 12.31 -6.94
C ILE A 64 -10.20 11.15 -6.11
N HIS A 65 -11.37 10.61 -6.47
CA HIS A 65 -11.87 9.36 -5.92
C HIS A 65 -11.53 8.22 -6.86
N LEU A 66 -10.92 7.15 -6.36
CA LEU A 66 -10.61 5.94 -7.10
C LEU A 66 -11.26 4.73 -6.43
N THR A 67 -11.92 3.90 -7.22
CA THR A 67 -12.44 2.61 -6.78
C THR A 67 -12.32 1.55 -7.87
N GLY A 68 -12.51 0.29 -7.51
CA GLY A 68 -12.56 -0.77 -8.50
C GLY A 68 -13.07 -2.10 -7.97
N LYS A 69 -13.54 -2.92 -8.90
CA LYS A 69 -13.91 -4.32 -8.67
C LYS A 69 -13.80 -5.08 -9.97
N MET A 70 -12.76 -5.91 -10.11
CA MET A 70 -12.53 -6.71 -11.33
C MET A 70 -13.10 -8.12 -11.20
N GLY A 71 -13.49 -8.70 -12.32
CA GLY A 71 -13.99 -10.07 -12.38
C GLY A 71 -14.13 -10.56 -13.82
N TYR A 72 -14.40 -11.86 -13.97
CA TYR A 72 -14.58 -12.51 -15.28
C TYR A 72 -15.58 -11.77 -16.16
N ASN A 73 -15.24 -11.55 -17.44
CA ASN A 73 -16.09 -10.88 -18.43
C ASN A 73 -16.75 -9.58 -17.93
N ASN A 74 -15.99 -8.76 -17.19
CA ASN A 74 -16.46 -7.49 -16.63
C ASN A 74 -17.74 -7.64 -15.80
N LYS A 75 -17.90 -8.77 -15.09
CA LYS A 75 -19.08 -9.13 -14.29
C LYS A 75 -19.60 -7.99 -13.39
N PHE A 76 -18.72 -7.12 -12.92
CA PHE A 76 -19.04 -6.05 -11.98
C PHE A 76 -19.15 -4.66 -12.62
N GLN A 77 -19.15 -4.54 -13.95
CA GLN A 77 -19.22 -3.26 -14.64
C GLN A 77 -20.38 -2.38 -14.15
N LYS A 78 -21.60 -2.92 -14.14
CA LYS A 78 -22.79 -2.18 -13.71
C LYS A 78 -22.66 -1.68 -12.27
N ASP A 79 -22.23 -2.55 -11.35
CA ASP A 79 -22.06 -2.20 -9.92
C ASP A 79 -21.05 -1.07 -9.72
N VAL A 80 -19.92 -1.12 -10.45
CA VAL A 80 -18.85 -0.13 -10.36
C VAL A 80 -19.27 1.20 -10.97
N GLU A 81 -19.98 1.19 -12.11
CA GLU A 81 -20.54 2.40 -12.73
C GLU A 81 -21.64 3.04 -11.88
N ASP A 82 -22.55 2.23 -11.29
CA ASP A 82 -23.56 2.70 -10.34
C ASP A 82 -22.89 3.38 -9.14
N ARG A 83 -21.81 2.77 -8.63
CA ARG A 83 -21.04 3.33 -7.54
C ARG A 83 -20.36 4.65 -7.92
N GLN A 84 -19.80 4.75 -9.12
CA GLN A 84 -19.18 5.99 -9.60
C GLN A 84 -20.21 7.13 -9.69
N ARG A 85 -21.44 6.83 -10.17
CA ARG A 85 -22.55 7.80 -10.18
C ARG A 85 -22.90 8.27 -8.77
N GLU A 86 -22.99 7.34 -7.81
CA GLU A 86 -23.28 7.66 -6.41
C GLU A 86 -22.21 8.58 -5.79
N VAL A 87 -20.94 8.31 -6.08
CA VAL A 87 -19.79 9.14 -5.66
C VAL A 87 -19.91 10.56 -6.22
N ILE A 88 -20.14 10.70 -7.53
CA ILE A 88 -20.30 12.01 -8.19
C ILE A 88 -21.44 12.81 -7.57
N GLN A 89 -22.55 12.15 -7.22
CA GLN A 89 -23.70 12.80 -6.61
C GLN A 89 -23.47 13.21 -5.16
N LYS A 90 -22.72 12.40 -4.38
CA LYS A 90 -22.56 12.60 -2.95
C LYS A 90 -21.35 13.41 -2.55
N PHE A 91 -20.31 13.51 -3.39
CA PHE A 91 -19.03 14.12 -3.01
C PHE A 91 -18.87 15.51 -3.66
N PRO A 92 -19.28 16.59 -2.99
CA PRO A 92 -19.27 17.93 -3.58
C PRO A 92 -17.88 18.58 -3.56
N TRP A 93 -16.85 17.86 -3.12
CA TRP A 93 -15.44 18.25 -3.28
C TRP A 93 -14.83 17.78 -4.60
N LEU A 94 -15.54 16.95 -5.38
CA LEU A 94 -15.15 16.64 -6.76
C LEU A 94 -15.37 17.89 -7.61
N ARG A 95 -14.37 18.30 -8.39
CA ARG A 95 -14.51 19.46 -9.29
C ARG A 95 -15.16 19.07 -10.59
N ASN A 96 -14.85 17.87 -11.08
CA ASN A 96 -15.36 17.34 -12.34
C ASN A 96 -15.79 15.88 -12.16
N THR A 97 -16.68 15.41 -13.03
CA THR A 97 -17.07 13.99 -13.07
C THR A 97 -15.86 13.08 -13.35
N SER A 98 -14.86 13.57 -14.08
CA SER A 98 -13.59 12.87 -14.34
C SER A 98 -12.71 12.68 -13.10
N ASP A 99 -12.97 13.40 -12.00
CA ASP A 99 -12.24 13.22 -10.74
C ASP A 99 -12.75 11.98 -9.97
N ALA A 100 -13.85 11.36 -10.41
CA ALA A 100 -14.26 10.03 -9.96
C ALA A 100 -13.81 8.99 -10.99
N ILE A 101 -12.84 8.17 -10.63
CA ILE A 101 -12.25 7.12 -11.46
C ILE A 101 -12.69 5.76 -10.94
N SER A 102 -13.03 4.84 -11.86
CA SER A 102 -13.49 3.50 -11.51
C SER A 102 -12.89 2.44 -12.45
N HIS A 103 -12.52 1.28 -11.90
CA HIS A 103 -11.98 0.16 -12.69
C HIS A 103 -12.79 -1.11 -12.48
N PHE A 104 -13.31 -1.68 -13.57
CA PHE A 104 -13.99 -2.98 -13.57
C PHE A 104 -13.41 -3.99 -14.57
N LYS A 105 -12.54 -3.50 -15.46
CA LYS A 105 -11.88 -4.26 -16.53
C LYS A 105 -10.37 -4.23 -16.32
N VAL A 106 -9.70 -5.34 -16.63
CA VAL A 106 -8.24 -5.40 -16.75
C VAL A 106 -7.79 -4.55 -17.94
N PRO A 107 -6.89 -3.57 -17.76
CA PRO A 107 -6.35 -2.77 -18.86
C PRO A 107 -5.69 -3.64 -19.95
N ASP A 108 -5.87 -3.28 -21.23
CA ASP A 108 -5.42 -4.13 -22.34
C ASP A 108 -3.89 -4.34 -22.34
N HIS A 109 -3.12 -3.34 -21.90
CA HIS A 109 -1.66 -3.44 -21.79
C HIS A 109 -1.18 -4.41 -20.68
N TRP A 110 -2.06 -4.82 -19.76
CA TRP A 110 -1.75 -5.82 -18.73
C TRP A 110 -1.96 -7.25 -19.23
N LEU A 111 -2.76 -7.44 -20.28
CA LEU A 111 -3.11 -8.77 -20.80
C LEU A 111 -1.89 -9.56 -21.28
N ASN A 112 -0.84 -8.87 -21.71
CA ASN A 112 0.42 -9.46 -22.18
C ASN A 112 1.60 -9.19 -21.23
N TYR A 113 1.36 -8.58 -20.07
CA TYR A 113 2.43 -8.37 -19.09
C TYR A 113 2.68 -9.68 -18.35
N GLU A 114 3.91 -10.18 -18.47
CA GLU A 114 4.29 -11.53 -18.00
C GLU A 114 4.02 -11.73 -16.50
N PRO A 115 4.38 -10.80 -15.60
CA PRO A 115 4.11 -10.96 -14.17
C PRO A 115 2.63 -11.05 -13.79
N TYR A 116 1.71 -10.66 -14.68
CA TYR A 116 0.26 -10.74 -14.43
C TYR A 116 -0.40 -12.02 -14.99
N GLN A 117 0.30 -12.83 -15.77
CA GLN A 117 -0.33 -13.95 -16.49
C GLN A 117 -0.99 -14.97 -15.57
N GLU A 118 -0.38 -15.27 -14.43
CA GLU A 118 -0.96 -16.21 -13.45
C GLU A 118 -2.16 -15.60 -12.73
N HIS A 119 -2.10 -14.31 -12.39
CA HIS A 119 -3.23 -13.58 -11.81
C HIS A 119 -4.42 -13.58 -12.75
N LEU A 120 -4.19 -13.45 -14.07
CA LEU A 120 -5.22 -13.29 -15.10
C LEU A 120 -5.90 -14.60 -15.55
N GLN A 121 -5.58 -15.76 -14.97
CA GLN A 121 -6.22 -17.03 -15.35
C GLN A 121 -7.75 -17.01 -15.19
N PHE A 122 -8.29 -16.20 -14.27
CA PHE A 122 -9.73 -16.03 -14.09
C PHE A 122 -10.45 -15.47 -15.33
N LEU A 123 -9.73 -14.83 -16.25
CA LEU A 123 -10.30 -14.34 -17.52
C LEU A 123 -10.56 -15.49 -18.51
N LYS A 124 -9.87 -16.62 -18.35
CA LYS A 124 -10.05 -17.83 -19.18
C LYS A 124 -11.04 -18.79 -18.53
N ASP A 125 -10.97 -18.93 -17.22
CA ASP A 125 -11.82 -19.82 -16.44
C ASP A 125 -12.34 -19.11 -15.17
N PRO A 126 -13.65 -18.79 -15.09
CA PRO A 126 -14.22 -18.12 -13.92
C PRO A 126 -14.19 -18.97 -12.64
N THR A 127 -13.90 -20.28 -12.75
CA THR A 127 -13.78 -21.19 -11.60
C THR A 127 -12.36 -21.32 -11.06
N HIS A 128 -11.37 -20.77 -11.79
CA HIS A 128 -9.98 -20.72 -11.33
C HIS A 128 -9.89 -19.96 -9.99
N GLU A 129 -8.98 -20.37 -9.12
CA GLU A 129 -8.81 -19.77 -7.78
C GLU A 129 -8.53 -18.26 -7.83
N SER A 130 -7.83 -17.80 -8.87
CA SER A 130 -7.53 -16.39 -9.11
C SER A 130 -8.78 -15.56 -9.44
N SER A 131 -9.97 -16.18 -9.61
CA SER A 131 -11.24 -15.44 -9.67
C SER A 131 -11.51 -14.66 -8.37
N THR A 132 -10.96 -15.12 -7.25
CA THR A 132 -10.96 -14.41 -5.98
C THR A 132 -10.33 -13.03 -6.13
N GLY A 133 -11.09 -11.97 -5.85
CA GLY A 133 -10.61 -10.60 -5.95
C GLY A 133 -10.23 -10.13 -7.36
N GLY A 134 -10.53 -10.90 -8.42
CA GLY A 134 -10.10 -10.60 -9.78
C GLY A 134 -8.58 -10.67 -9.94
N GLY A 135 -7.96 -11.74 -9.44
CA GLY A 135 -6.52 -11.98 -9.44
C GLY A 135 -5.89 -11.72 -8.07
N TRP A 136 -6.55 -12.09 -6.97
CA TRP A 136 -6.07 -11.85 -5.61
C TRP A 136 -5.84 -10.36 -5.30
N TRP A 137 -6.60 -9.46 -5.95
CA TRP A 137 -6.48 -8.00 -5.84
C TRP A 137 -5.14 -7.41 -6.32
N PHE A 138 -4.33 -8.15 -7.10
CA PHE A 138 -3.04 -7.66 -7.62
C PHE A 138 -3.14 -6.29 -8.33
N TRP A 139 -4.27 -6.06 -8.98
CA TRP A 139 -4.56 -4.85 -9.77
C TRP A 139 -4.66 -3.59 -8.90
N LYS A 140 -4.96 -3.71 -7.61
CA LYS A 140 -5.23 -2.58 -6.71
C LYS A 140 -4.06 -1.60 -6.62
N PRO A 141 -2.84 -2.00 -6.21
CA PRO A 141 -1.70 -1.09 -6.20
C PRO A 141 -1.36 -0.54 -7.58
N ALA A 142 -1.56 -1.32 -8.65
CA ALA A 142 -1.27 -0.89 -10.01
C ALA A 142 -2.18 0.26 -10.47
N VAL A 143 -3.51 0.16 -10.28
CA VAL A 143 -4.43 1.27 -10.62
C VAL A 143 -4.22 2.50 -9.74
N ILE A 144 -3.89 2.31 -8.44
CA ILE A 144 -3.55 3.41 -7.55
C ILE A 144 -2.29 4.13 -8.06
N LEU A 145 -1.26 3.38 -8.44
CA LEU A 145 -0.02 3.94 -8.96
C LEU A 145 -0.22 4.73 -10.25
N ASP A 146 -1.01 4.19 -11.18
CA ASP A 146 -1.29 4.83 -12.46
C ASP A 146 -1.97 6.19 -12.26
N VAL A 147 -2.92 6.28 -11.33
CA VAL A 147 -3.57 7.55 -10.99
C VAL A 147 -2.56 8.49 -10.31
N LEU A 148 -1.85 8.04 -9.28
CA LEU A 148 -0.89 8.87 -8.52
C LEU A 148 0.16 9.55 -9.42
N LYS A 149 0.67 8.85 -10.44
CA LYS A 149 1.66 9.38 -11.40
C LYS A 149 1.14 10.53 -12.26
N GLN A 150 -0.18 10.67 -12.40
CA GLN A 150 -0.83 11.72 -13.19
C GLN A 150 -1.28 12.92 -12.35
N LEU A 151 -1.16 12.82 -11.02
CA LEU A 151 -1.62 13.87 -10.11
C LEU A 151 -0.55 14.94 -9.88
N SER A 152 -1.01 16.17 -9.66
CA SER A 152 -0.13 17.25 -9.22
C SER A 152 0.20 17.10 -7.73
N PRO A 153 1.36 17.58 -7.24
CA PRO A 153 1.77 17.45 -5.83
C PRO A 153 0.76 18.04 -4.80
N ASP A 154 -0.05 19.01 -5.22
CA ASP A 154 -1.11 19.60 -4.41
C ASP A 154 -2.40 18.75 -4.37
N ASP A 155 -2.61 17.83 -5.32
CA ASP A 155 -3.82 16.99 -5.40
C ASP A 155 -3.89 15.98 -4.25
N VAL A 156 -5.07 15.37 -4.07
CA VAL A 156 -5.30 14.27 -3.13
C VAL A 156 -5.96 13.11 -3.85
N LEU A 157 -5.48 11.89 -3.62
CA LEU A 157 -6.13 10.66 -4.07
C LEU A 157 -6.83 9.98 -2.89
N VAL A 158 -8.12 9.74 -3.02
CA VAL A 158 -8.92 8.91 -2.12
C VAL A 158 -9.19 7.59 -2.82
N TYR A 159 -8.55 6.51 -2.39
CA TYR A 159 -8.89 5.16 -2.81
C TYR A 159 -9.86 4.53 -1.81
N ALA A 160 -10.93 3.91 -2.28
CA ALA A 160 -11.80 3.06 -1.47
C ALA A 160 -12.22 1.81 -2.25
N ASP A 161 -12.19 0.64 -1.58
CA ASP A 161 -12.78 -0.58 -2.12
C ASP A 161 -14.25 -0.34 -2.47
N TYR A 162 -14.72 -1.01 -3.52
CA TYR A 162 -16.04 -0.73 -4.09
C TYR A 162 -17.21 -0.91 -3.11
N ASP A 163 -17.05 -1.64 -2.01
CA ASP A 163 -18.10 -1.88 -1.03
C ASP A 163 -18.00 -0.96 0.21
N GLN A 164 -16.99 -0.11 0.28
CA GLN A 164 -16.70 0.71 1.45
C GLN A 164 -17.37 2.08 1.39
N THR A 165 -18.67 2.13 1.67
CA THR A 165 -19.46 3.38 1.74
C THR A 165 -19.60 3.97 3.14
N ASN A 166 -19.39 3.15 4.17
CA ASN A 166 -19.71 3.50 5.56
C ASN A 166 -18.92 4.72 6.09
N TRP A 167 -17.82 5.06 5.45
CA TRP A 167 -16.88 6.10 5.89
C TRP A 167 -17.01 7.41 5.12
N TRP A 168 -17.75 7.40 4.03
CA TRP A 168 -17.88 8.57 3.17
C TRP A 168 -18.31 9.86 3.89
N PRO A 169 -19.27 9.81 4.84
CA PRO A 169 -19.64 10.96 5.68
C PRO A 169 -18.51 11.63 6.48
N GLY A 170 -17.35 10.99 6.61
CA GLY A 170 -16.22 11.51 7.37
C GLY A 170 -15.04 11.95 6.51
N LEU A 171 -14.99 11.56 5.22
CA LEU A 171 -13.78 11.71 4.40
C LEU A 171 -13.33 13.17 4.25
N ALA A 172 -14.27 14.11 4.11
CA ALA A 172 -13.97 15.53 3.92
C ALA A 172 -13.08 16.10 5.03
N VAL A 173 -13.32 15.69 6.28
CA VAL A 173 -12.53 16.09 7.45
C VAL A 173 -11.08 15.62 7.34
N PHE A 174 -10.86 14.37 6.96
CA PHE A 174 -9.51 13.80 6.87
C PHE A 174 -8.74 14.34 5.66
N ILE A 175 -9.43 14.59 4.55
CA ILE A 175 -8.84 15.20 3.36
C ILE A 175 -8.40 16.63 3.69
N GLU A 176 -9.26 17.45 4.29
CA GLU A 176 -8.90 18.82 4.68
C GLU A 176 -7.76 18.85 5.69
N TYR A 177 -7.81 17.97 6.71
CA TYR A 177 -6.73 17.85 7.68
C TYR A 177 -5.41 17.51 6.98
N MET A 178 -5.42 16.58 6.03
CA MET A 178 -4.22 16.26 5.26
C MET A 178 -3.72 17.49 4.48
N ILE A 179 -4.61 18.22 3.78
CA ILE A 179 -4.26 19.43 3.02
C ILE A 179 -3.59 20.50 3.90
N GLN A 180 -4.10 20.72 5.12
CA GLN A 180 -3.55 21.71 6.06
C GLN A 180 -2.22 21.27 6.69
N ASN A 181 -1.89 19.97 6.62
CA ASN A 181 -0.69 19.39 7.22
C ASN A 181 0.22 18.82 6.10
N PRO A 182 1.04 19.67 5.45
CA PRO A 182 1.83 19.30 4.27
C PRO A 182 2.92 18.23 4.51
N ASN A 183 3.18 17.87 5.77
CA ASN A 183 4.10 16.79 6.11
C ASN A 183 3.46 15.40 6.08
N ILE A 184 2.12 15.29 6.09
CA ILE A 184 1.41 14.01 6.08
C ILE A 184 1.33 13.45 4.66
N ASP A 185 1.91 12.29 4.40
CA ASP A 185 1.91 11.68 3.08
C ASP A 185 0.66 10.84 2.79
N TRP A 186 0.14 10.15 3.82
CA TRP A 186 -0.87 9.12 3.65
C TRP A 186 -1.75 8.98 4.89
N ALA A 187 -3.02 8.67 4.72
CA ALA A 187 -3.91 8.24 5.78
C ALA A 187 -4.57 6.89 5.45
N LEU A 188 -4.63 5.99 6.44
CA LEU A 188 -5.21 4.65 6.34
C LEU A 188 -5.76 4.18 7.70
N THR A 189 -6.52 3.09 7.72
CA THR A 189 -7.12 2.58 8.97
C THR A 189 -6.42 1.31 9.45
N GLN A 190 -6.44 1.05 10.76
CA GLN A 190 -5.90 -0.19 11.35
C GLN A 190 -7.03 -1.14 11.76
N MET A 191 -6.73 -2.44 11.82
CA MET A 191 -7.56 -3.49 12.39
C MET A 191 -6.79 -4.28 13.46
N LYS A 192 -7.52 -4.81 14.43
CA LYS A 192 -6.97 -5.68 15.50
C LYS A 192 -6.79 -7.12 15.03
N PHE A 193 -6.26 -7.30 13.83
CA PHE A 193 -5.96 -8.59 13.21
C PHE A 193 -4.44 -8.72 13.17
N ASN A 194 -3.89 -9.63 13.95
CA ASN A 194 -2.44 -9.72 14.11
C ASN A 194 -1.80 -10.31 12.85
N GLU A 195 -0.56 -9.93 12.55
CA GLU A 195 0.15 -10.47 11.39
C GLU A 195 0.26 -11.99 11.42
N LYS A 196 0.60 -12.59 12.57
CA LYS A 196 0.74 -14.05 12.67
C LYS A 196 -0.55 -14.83 12.37
N ASP A 197 -1.70 -14.19 12.57
CA ASP A 197 -3.01 -14.80 12.36
C ASP A 197 -3.45 -14.64 10.90
N TYR A 198 -2.90 -13.65 10.17
CA TYR A 198 -3.43 -13.19 8.88
C TYR A 198 -2.41 -13.00 7.75
N THR A 199 -1.15 -13.40 7.97
CA THR A 199 -0.06 -13.31 6.99
C THR A 199 0.68 -14.65 6.95
N LYS A 200 0.89 -15.21 5.76
CA LYS A 200 1.65 -16.47 5.61
C LYS A 200 3.07 -16.29 6.14
N GLN A 201 3.57 -17.30 6.83
CA GLN A 201 4.86 -17.22 7.52
C GLN A 201 6.02 -17.05 6.53
N ASP A 202 5.98 -17.74 5.40
CA ASP A 202 7.00 -17.61 4.36
C ASP A 202 7.02 -16.19 3.74
N VAL A 203 5.84 -15.61 3.46
CA VAL A 203 5.70 -14.23 3.00
C VAL A 203 6.21 -13.26 4.06
N PHE A 204 5.86 -13.47 5.33
CA PHE A 204 6.40 -12.66 6.41
C PHE A 204 7.93 -12.69 6.41
N GLU A 205 8.54 -13.87 6.40
CA GLU A 205 9.99 -14.02 6.47
C GLU A 205 10.71 -13.50 5.23
N ALA A 206 10.13 -13.62 4.05
CA ALA A 206 10.70 -13.07 2.82
C ALA A 206 10.85 -11.55 2.87
N TYR A 207 9.88 -10.84 3.49
CA TYR A 207 9.89 -9.38 3.56
C TYR A 207 10.60 -8.87 4.82
N CYS A 208 10.34 -9.47 5.99
CA CYS A 208 10.81 -8.94 7.26
C CYS A 208 12.02 -9.71 7.84
N GLY A 209 12.35 -10.88 7.28
CA GLY A 209 13.21 -11.88 7.92
C GLY A 209 12.54 -12.51 9.13
N LYS A 210 13.34 -13.08 10.03
CA LYS A 210 12.82 -13.73 11.23
C LYS A 210 11.97 -12.75 12.05
N PRO A 211 10.65 -13.02 12.21
CA PRO A 211 9.76 -12.08 12.88
C PRO A 211 10.12 -11.91 14.36
N THR A 212 10.08 -10.69 14.86
CA THR A 212 9.97 -10.49 16.32
C THR A 212 8.55 -10.83 16.77
N LYS A 213 8.39 -11.25 18.04
CA LYS A 213 7.06 -11.47 18.63
C LYS A 213 6.19 -10.20 18.57
N ALA A 214 6.80 -9.03 18.79
CA ALA A 214 6.10 -7.75 18.72
C ALA A 214 5.49 -7.49 17.35
N LEU A 215 6.22 -7.79 16.26
CA LEU A 215 5.70 -7.59 14.90
C LEU A 215 4.63 -8.64 14.55
N GLN A 216 4.83 -9.90 14.95
CA GLN A 216 3.84 -10.98 14.78
C GLN A 216 2.50 -10.67 15.48
N ASP A 217 2.55 -10.09 16.67
CA ASP A 217 1.37 -9.71 17.46
C ASP A 217 0.85 -8.30 17.09
N SER A 218 1.42 -7.62 16.09
CA SER A 218 0.98 -6.29 15.66
C SER A 218 -0.25 -6.37 14.75
N GLY A 219 -1.19 -5.43 14.91
CA GLY A 219 -2.40 -5.37 14.08
C GLY A 219 -2.14 -4.89 12.65
N GLN A 220 -2.89 -5.39 11.68
CA GLN A 220 -2.78 -5.01 10.27
C GLN A 220 -3.40 -3.64 9.94
N TRP A 221 -2.74 -2.91 9.06
CA TRP A 221 -3.30 -1.80 8.29
C TRP A 221 -4.26 -2.32 7.23
N ARG A 222 -5.39 -1.64 7.01
CA ARG A 222 -6.37 -2.04 6.01
C ARG A 222 -5.97 -1.56 4.62
N ALA A 223 -6.16 -2.40 3.61
CA ALA A 223 -5.91 -2.07 2.20
C ALA A 223 -7.14 -1.54 1.44
N ASN A 224 -8.20 -1.14 2.15
CA ASN A 224 -9.53 -0.87 1.58
C ASN A 224 -9.96 0.60 1.60
N LEU A 225 -9.22 1.47 2.30
CA LEU A 225 -9.41 2.91 2.30
C LEU A 225 -8.06 3.60 2.51
N HIS A 226 -7.69 4.45 1.56
CA HIS A 226 -6.48 5.23 1.61
C HIS A 226 -6.73 6.67 1.14
N ILE A 227 -6.10 7.63 1.82
CA ILE A 227 -6.05 9.03 1.38
C ILE A 227 -4.57 9.37 1.19
N PHE A 228 -4.15 9.54 -0.05
CA PHE A 228 -2.76 9.79 -0.43
C PHE A 228 -2.54 11.22 -0.87
N ARG A 229 -1.42 11.81 -0.45
CA ARG A 229 -0.77 12.89 -1.19
C ARG A 229 0.17 12.27 -2.24
N PRO A 230 0.17 12.73 -3.51
CA PRO A 230 1.02 12.19 -4.57
C PRO A 230 2.47 12.68 -4.42
N THR A 231 3.11 12.39 -3.30
CA THR A 231 4.54 12.67 -3.10
C THR A 231 5.39 11.58 -3.74
N PRO A 232 6.66 11.89 -4.10
CA PRO A 232 7.59 10.86 -4.60
C PRO A 232 7.71 9.65 -3.66
N ARG A 233 7.60 9.86 -2.34
CA ARG A 233 7.65 8.79 -1.34
C ARG A 233 6.46 7.85 -1.43
N VAL A 234 5.25 8.40 -1.56
CA VAL A 234 4.03 7.61 -1.74
C VAL A 234 4.09 6.83 -3.05
N ILE A 235 4.51 7.49 -4.13
CA ILE A 235 4.66 6.84 -5.44
C ILE A 235 5.67 5.68 -5.36
N GLN A 236 6.82 5.87 -4.70
CA GLN A 236 7.80 4.81 -4.48
C GLN A 236 7.21 3.66 -3.65
N PHE A 237 6.49 3.95 -2.56
CA PHE A 237 5.83 2.94 -1.75
C PHE A 237 4.82 2.11 -2.56
N VAL A 238 3.91 2.76 -3.28
CA VAL A 238 2.89 2.06 -4.07
C VAL A 238 3.51 1.27 -5.22
N LYS A 239 4.62 1.75 -5.81
CA LYS A 239 5.40 0.97 -6.79
C LYS A 239 5.96 -0.31 -6.19
N GLU A 240 6.51 -0.27 -4.98
CA GLU A 240 6.98 -1.49 -4.30
C GLU A 240 5.81 -2.41 -3.89
N TRP A 241 4.66 -1.84 -3.55
CA TRP A 241 3.45 -2.62 -3.31
C TRP A 241 2.96 -3.34 -4.57
N GLN A 242 2.93 -2.66 -5.72
CA GLN A 242 2.64 -3.29 -7.02
C GLN A 242 3.59 -4.44 -7.31
N ARG A 243 4.90 -4.21 -7.15
CA ARG A 243 5.94 -5.25 -7.34
C ARG A 243 5.77 -6.43 -6.40
N ALA A 244 5.36 -6.19 -5.16
CA ALA A 244 5.07 -7.26 -4.22
C ALA A 244 3.86 -8.10 -4.67
N THR A 245 2.83 -7.45 -5.20
CA THR A 245 1.62 -8.14 -5.69
C THR A 245 1.79 -8.83 -7.05
N GLU A 246 2.84 -8.53 -7.81
CA GLU A 246 3.22 -9.27 -9.01
C GLU A 246 3.57 -10.73 -8.70
N ASP A 247 4.10 -11.00 -7.50
CA ASP A 247 4.46 -12.35 -7.08
C ASP A 247 3.22 -13.19 -6.68
N TYR A 248 2.75 -14.02 -7.61
CA TYR A 248 1.50 -14.78 -7.47
C TYR A 248 1.46 -15.65 -6.21
N SER A 249 2.50 -16.44 -5.92
CA SER A 249 2.50 -17.29 -4.72
C SER A 249 2.70 -16.50 -3.43
N ALA A 250 3.16 -15.24 -3.49
CA ALA A 250 3.22 -14.39 -2.29
C ALA A 250 1.86 -13.76 -1.95
N ILE A 251 1.04 -13.42 -2.95
CA ILE A 251 -0.27 -12.78 -2.74
C ILE A 251 -1.41 -13.79 -2.59
N SER A 252 -1.33 -14.96 -3.22
CA SER A 252 -2.41 -15.95 -3.26
C SER A 252 -2.45 -16.83 -2.00
N ASP A 253 -3.44 -17.72 -1.95
CA ASP A 253 -3.61 -18.70 -0.89
C ASP A 253 -2.76 -19.97 -1.09
N THR A 254 -1.75 -19.95 -1.98
CA THR A 254 -0.79 -21.06 -2.09
C THR A 254 -0.18 -21.37 -0.73
N GLU A 255 0.06 -22.65 -0.47
CA GLU A 255 0.59 -23.11 0.81
C GLU A 255 1.92 -22.41 1.15
N SER A 256 2.08 -22.06 2.43
CA SER A 256 3.30 -21.43 2.93
C SER A 256 4.44 -22.44 2.91
N LEU A 257 5.61 -22.04 2.40
CA LEU A 257 6.82 -22.88 2.37
C LEU A 257 7.38 -23.17 3.78
N ILE A 258 6.94 -22.41 4.77
CA ILE A 258 7.27 -22.57 6.19
C ILE A 258 5.97 -22.75 6.97
N PRO A 259 5.91 -23.63 7.99
CA PRO A 259 4.73 -23.77 8.82
C PRO A 259 4.23 -22.42 9.36
N ASN A 260 2.96 -22.13 9.12
CA ASN A 260 2.31 -20.95 9.69
C ASN A 260 2.23 -21.05 11.22
N ALA A 261 2.00 -19.91 11.89
CA ALA A 261 1.73 -19.91 13.32
C ALA A 261 0.51 -20.82 13.64
N PRO A 262 0.47 -21.49 14.81
CA PRO A 262 -0.68 -22.32 15.18
C PRO A 262 -2.03 -21.58 15.21
N SER A 263 -2.00 -20.26 15.33
CA SER A 263 -3.19 -19.39 15.32
C SER A 263 -3.53 -18.82 13.94
N PHE A 264 -2.79 -19.19 12.88
CA PHE A 264 -3.03 -18.73 11.53
C PHE A 264 -4.44 -19.09 11.06
N VAL A 265 -5.14 -18.10 10.51
CA VAL A 265 -6.54 -18.20 10.07
C VAL A 265 -6.60 -18.23 8.54
N GLU A 266 -6.08 -17.20 7.88
CA GLU A 266 -6.07 -17.07 6.42
C GLU A 266 -5.03 -16.03 5.99
N HIS A 267 -4.63 -16.03 4.72
CA HIS A 267 -3.80 -14.95 4.20
C HIS A 267 -4.64 -13.73 3.82
N ARG A 268 -4.18 -12.51 4.10
CA ARG A 268 -4.85 -11.26 3.69
C ARG A 268 -4.30 -10.66 2.39
N ARG A 269 -3.55 -11.43 1.60
CA ARG A 269 -3.20 -11.12 0.20
C ARG A 269 -2.51 -9.75 0.06
N ASP A 270 -3.04 -8.86 -0.78
CA ASP A 270 -2.49 -7.51 -1.03
C ASP A 270 -2.30 -6.72 0.27
N GLN A 271 -3.20 -6.88 1.24
CA GLN A 271 -3.11 -6.23 2.54
C GLN A 271 -1.91 -6.72 3.36
N SER A 272 -1.62 -8.03 3.36
CA SER A 272 -0.44 -8.55 4.04
C SER A 272 0.84 -7.98 3.42
N LEU A 273 0.93 -7.92 2.10
CA LEU A 273 2.09 -7.35 1.40
C LEU A 273 2.26 -5.85 1.69
N LEU A 274 1.17 -5.09 1.69
CA LEU A 274 1.16 -3.68 2.14
C LEU A 274 1.73 -3.53 3.54
N ASN A 275 1.29 -4.38 4.47
CA ASN A 275 1.70 -4.32 5.87
C ASN A 275 3.18 -4.62 6.05
N LEU A 276 3.69 -5.68 5.43
CA LEU A 276 5.09 -6.07 5.56
C LEU A 276 6.01 -5.02 4.93
N LEU A 277 5.64 -4.46 3.77
CA LEU A 277 6.39 -3.35 3.18
C LEU A 277 6.40 -2.13 4.10
N LEU A 278 5.22 -1.71 4.58
CA LEU A 278 5.11 -0.55 5.45
C LEU A 278 5.92 -0.76 6.72
N LYS A 279 5.66 -1.83 7.48
CA LYS A 279 6.26 -2.06 8.79
C LYS A 279 7.73 -2.44 8.74
N CYS A 280 8.19 -3.18 7.74
CA CYS A 280 9.56 -3.71 7.75
C CYS A 280 10.54 -2.87 6.93
N TRP A 281 10.04 -2.06 5.99
CA TRP A 281 10.90 -1.32 5.08
C TRP A 281 10.68 0.18 5.12
N PHE A 282 9.44 0.66 5.16
CA PHE A 282 9.17 2.10 5.05
C PHE A 282 8.98 2.80 6.39
N THR A 283 8.51 2.11 7.42
CA THR A 283 8.25 2.68 8.75
C THR A 283 8.64 1.68 9.83
N SER A 284 9.88 1.19 9.80
CA SER A 284 10.41 0.22 10.78
C SER A 284 10.33 0.67 12.25
N ASP A 285 10.16 1.98 12.47
CA ASP A 285 9.76 2.56 13.75
C ASP A 285 8.43 3.29 13.56
N GLU A 286 7.32 2.53 13.56
CA GLU A 286 5.98 3.09 13.29
C GLU A 286 5.64 4.24 14.24
N ALA A 287 6.05 4.18 15.51
CA ALA A 287 5.78 5.25 16.48
C ALA A 287 6.34 6.61 16.06
N LYS A 288 7.41 6.62 15.26
CA LYS A 288 8.01 7.86 14.73
C LYS A 288 7.24 8.41 13.53
N TYR A 289 6.67 7.53 12.70
CA TYR A 289 6.16 7.87 11.37
C TYR A 289 4.64 7.82 11.25
N VAL A 290 3.96 7.18 12.21
CA VAL A 290 2.52 6.95 12.19
C VAL A 290 1.89 7.57 13.43
N LYS A 291 0.90 8.44 13.21
CA LYS A 291 0.16 9.09 14.28
C LYS A 291 -1.32 8.75 14.16
N MET A 292 -1.88 8.23 15.24
CA MET A 292 -3.34 8.20 15.38
C MET A 292 -3.80 9.62 15.70
N LEU A 293 -4.59 10.20 14.79
CA LEU A 293 -5.18 11.52 15.01
C LEU A 293 -6.66 11.36 14.76
N ASP A 294 -7.47 11.89 15.68
CA ASP A 294 -8.89 12.09 15.47
C ASP A 294 -9.08 13.60 15.29
N PRO A 295 -9.02 14.11 14.03
CA PRO A 295 -9.05 15.53 13.76
C PRO A 295 -10.27 16.20 14.40
N CYS A 296 -11.36 15.45 14.54
CA CYS A 296 -12.66 15.94 15.00
C CYS A 296 -13.21 15.16 16.19
N LYS A 297 -12.33 14.79 17.13
CA LYS A 297 -12.64 14.01 18.35
C LYS A 297 -14.10 14.10 18.78
N GLY A 298 -14.84 13.02 18.52
CA GLY A 298 -16.22 12.86 18.98
C GLY A 298 -17.34 13.27 18.02
N LEU A 299 -17.06 13.97 16.91
CA LEU A 299 -18.09 14.42 15.95
C LEU A 299 -18.79 13.27 15.25
N TYR A 300 -18.05 12.22 14.90
CA TYR A 300 -18.60 11.00 14.31
C TYR A 300 -18.72 9.84 15.32
N SER A 301 -18.55 10.11 16.61
CA SER A 301 -18.60 9.09 17.66
C SER A 301 -19.97 8.91 18.32
N ASN A 302 -21.05 9.47 17.74
CA ASN A 302 -22.35 9.46 18.39
C ASN A 302 -22.90 8.02 18.54
N SER A 303 -22.78 7.56 19.79
CA SER A 303 -23.05 6.23 20.33
C SER A 303 -24.53 5.79 20.33
N ARG A 304 -25.44 6.57 19.74
CA ARG A 304 -26.86 6.18 19.60
C ARG A 304 -27.14 5.39 18.32
N SER A 305 -26.25 5.49 17.33
CA SER A 305 -26.26 4.65 16.14
C SER A 305 -25.18 3.58 16.32
N LYS A 306 -25.57 2.35 16.66
CA LYS A 306 -24.67 1.17 16.53
C LYS A 306 -24.22 0.91 15.09
N LYS A 307 -24.60 1.76 14.11
CA LYS A 307 -24.43 1.53 12.67
C LYS A 307 -23.34 2.37 12.00
N THR A 308 -22.87 3.46 12.60
CA THR A 308 -21.78 4.28 12.04
C THR A 308 -20.52 4.06 12.84
N GLY A 309 -19.65 3.16 12.37
CA GLY A 309 -18.39 2.82 13.05
C GLY A 309 -17.49 4.05 13.21
N LYS A 310 -16.74 4.12 14.31
CA LYS A 310 -15.69 5.13 14.48
C LYS A 310 -14.65 4.94 13.37
N LEU A 311 -14.54 5.91 12.46
CA LEU A 311 -13.49 5.95 11.46
C LEU A 311 -12.21 6.47 12.11
N ASN A 312 -11.32 5.54 12.49
CA ASN A 312 -10.03 5.88 13.07
C ASN A 312 -8.96 5.80 11.97
N LEU A 313 -8.71 6.92 11.31
CA LEU A 313 -7.59 7.05 10.37
C LEU A 313 -6.31 7.34 11.15
N HIS A 314 -5.24 6.70 10.72
CA HIS A 314 -3.88 6.97 11.14
C HIS A 314 -3.18 7.66 9.99
N PHE A 315 -2.37 8.65 10.34
CA PHE A 315 -1.64 9.47 9.39
C PHE A 315 -0.17 9.06 9.39
N VAL A 316 0.35 8.79 8.20
CA VAL A 316 1.71 8.33 7.94
C VAL A 316 2.49 9.47 7.31
N THR A 317 3.64 9.76 7.88
CA THR A 317 4.71 10.57 7.28
C THR A 317 5.80 9.61 6.85
N LEU A 318 5.95 9.37 5.56
CA LEU A 318 6.96 8.44 5.07
C LEU A 318 8.35 9.08 5.28
N PRO A 319 9.37 8.30 5.69
CA PRO A 319 10.75 8.79 5.75
C PRO A 319 11.26 9.13 4.34
N SER A 320 12.49 9.63 4.23
CA SER A 320 13.13 9.92 2.94
C SER A 320 12.97 8.78 1.92
N LEU A 321 12.98 9.13 0.63
CA LEU A 321 13.03 8.17 -0.46
C LEU A 321 14.11 7.14 -0.20
N LYS A 322 13.78 5.87 -0.45
CA LYS A 322 14.76 4.79 -0.47
C LYS A 322 15.72 5.00 -1.62
N THR A 323 17.01 4.78 -1.36
CA THR A 323 18.03 4.80 -2.40
C THR A 323 17.89 3.57 -3.31
N PRO A 324 18.47 3.60 -4.53
CA PRO A 324 18.53 2.41 -5.39
C PRO A 324 19.12 1.19 -4.67
N GLU A 325 20.16 1.37 -3.86
CA GLU A 325 20.79 0.29 -3.10
C GLU A 325 19.85 -0.33 -2.06
N GLU A 326 19.05 0.49 -1.37
CA GLU A 326 18.05 0.00 -0.42
C GLU A 326 16.93 -0.79 -1.11
N LEU A 327 16.52 -0.37 -2.31
CA LEU A 327 15.51 -1.08 -3.10
C LEU A 327 16.07 -2.41 -3.65
N THR A 328 17.30 -2.40 -4.16
CA THR A 328 18.00 -3.63 -4.58
C THR A 328 18.14 -4.59 -3.43
N LEU A 329 18.50 -4.12 -2.23
CA LEU A 329 18.58 -4.97 -1.04
C LEU A 329 17.24 -5.62 -0.67
N LEU A 330 16.13 -4.88 -0.79
CA LEU A 330 14.77 -5.41 -0.60
C LEU A 330 14.45 -6.54 -1.60
N GLU A 331 14.80 -6.36 -2.87
CA GLU A 331 14.61 -7.37 -3.91
C GLU A 331 15.50 -8.60 -3.71
N GLU A 332 16.80 -8.40 -3.46
CA GLU A 332 17.76 -9.47 -3.21
C GLU A 332 17.38 -10.33 -2.00
N ARG A 333 16.86 -9.70 -0.93
CA ARG A 333 16.40 -10.43 0.26
C ARG A 333 15.26 -11.40 -0.09
N ARG A 334 14.26 -10.93 -0.83
CA ARG A 334 13.12 -11.76 -1.26
C ARG A 334 13.60 -12.89 -2.16
N HIS A 335 14.38 -12.58 -3.19
CA HIS A 335 14.92 -13.60 -4.10
C HIS A 335 15.76 -14.65 -3.38
N SER A 336 16.62 -14.23 -2.45
CA SER A 336 17.46 -15.15 -1.67
C SER A 336 16.61 -16.09 -0.80
N PHE A 337 15.55 -15.55 -0.17
CA PHE A 337 14.63 -16.34 0.63
C PHE A 337 13.86 -17.36 -0.21
N TRP A 338 13.36 -16.96 -1.38
CA TRP A 338 12.64 -17.89 -2.26
C TRP A 338 13.56 -18.97 -2.82
N ALA A 339 14.77 -18.59 -3.25
CA ALA A 339 15.77 -19.51 -3.75
C ALA A 339 16.18 -20.55 -2.69
N SER A 340 16.28 -20.15 -1.40
CA SER A 340 16.61 -21.08 -0.32
C SER A 340 15.50 -22.09 -0.01
N HIS A 341 14.28 -21.87 -0.52
CA HIS A 341 13.15 -22.80 -0.40
C HIS A 341 12.80 -23.44 -1.76
N ASN A 342 13.76 -23.48 -2.68
CA ASN A 342 13.60 -24.04 -4.04
C ASN A 342 12.47 -23.40 -4.86
N ARG A 343 12.07 -22.18 -4.54
CA ARG A 343 11.12 -21.38 -5.31
C ARG A 343 11.88 -20.38 -6.17
N THR A 344 11.63 -20.38 -7.47
CA THR A 344 12.12 -19.35 -8.38
C THR A 344 11.08 -18.25 -8.51
N VAL A 345 11.50 -16.99 -8.34
CA VAL A 345 10.65 -15.84 -8.62
C VAL A 345 11.13 -15.20 -9.92
N PRO A 346 10.24 -14.92 -10.88
CA PRO A 346 10.60 -14.19 -12.09
C PRO A 346 11.31 -12.89 -11.72
N LYS A 347 12.44 -12.58 -12.38
CA LYS A 347 13.06 -11.27 -12.20
C LYS A 347 12.09 -10.22 -12.71
N ALA A 348 11.67 -9.30 -11.85
CA ALA A 348 10.93 -8.11 -12.27
C ALA A 348 11.73 -7.43 -13.40
N VAL A 349 11.12 -7.30 -14.58
CA VAL A 349 11.76 -6.62 -15.70
C VAL A 349 11.73 -5.14 -15.38
N TYR A 350 12.89 -4.59 -14.97
CA TYR A 350 13.03 -3.15 -14.80
C TYR A 350 12.89 -2.48 -16.16
N GLN A 351 11.71 -1.95 -16.47
CA GLN A 351 11.60 -0.90 -17.47
C GLN A 351 12.22 0.35 -16.83
N THR A 352 13.48 0.60 -17.22
CA THR A 352 14.26 1.81 -16.93
C THR A 352 13.61 3.05 -17.49
#